data_AF-A0A814JHY0-F1
#
_entry.id   AF-A0A814JHY0-F1
#
_cell.length_a   1.000
_cell.length_b   1.000
_cell.length_c   1.000
_cell.angle_alpha   90.00
_cell.angle_beta   90.00
_cell.angle_gamma   90.00
#
_symmetry.space_group_name_H-M   'P 1'
#
loop_
_entity.id
_entity.type
_entity.pdbx_description
1 polymer ?
#
loop_
_entity_poly.entity_id
_entity_poly.type
_entity_poly.pdbx_seq_one_letter_code
_entity_poly.pdbx_strand_id
1 'polypeptide(L)'
;MMNFKCFKKAKPKEDRRRIKANDHEYNAKFNYTNNAVSTSKYNIITFLPKNLFEQFQRLANAYFLVLLILQLIPQISSLNPITTILPLSCVLILKALKDLIDDIARHRNDNLVNSRPTCVLRGKSLKKEKWCEISVGDIIKLQNDDFVAADLLLLASSEPHGLCYIETAELDGETNLKVRQALSETSTQFENLARSNDLNTINHEMAKLDFTIECEAPNELLNQFEGVLKWKNGETVSLDNDKMLLRGCRLRNTRWCYGLVVFAGSDTKLMKNGGKTKFKQTHIDKLLNYLIMGIVLFLLTMCAICTIACGIWESYRGYDFQVYLPWDSFVSKDRNIGSTTISLLVFLSYLIILNTVVPISLYVSVEFIRSIQSLWINWDMKMYDEKADLPAKARTT
;
A
#
# COMPACT_ATOMS: atom_id res chain seq x y z
N MET A 1 -21.21 -2.11 16.23
CA MET A 1 -20.22 -2.79 17.10
C MET A 1 -18.89 -2.84 16.33
N MET A 2 -18.00 -1.87 16.58
CA MET A 2 -16.72 -1.71 15.86
C MET A 2 -15.71 -2.73 16.38
N ASN A 3 -15.42 -3.78 15.59
CA ASN A 3 -14.36 -4.74 15.90
C ASN A 3 -13.00 -4.18 15.50
N PHE A 4 -12.22 -3.74 16.50
CA PHE A 4 -10.81 -3.39 16.37
C PHE A 4 -9.97 -4.65 16.09
N LYS A 5 -9.54 -4.84 14.83
CA LYS A 5 -8.45 -5.78 14.50
C LYS A 5 -7.10 -5.07 14.63
N CYS A 6 -6.66 -4.87 15.86
CA CYS A 6 -5.26 -4.54 16.15
C CYS A 6 -4.46 -5.87 16.11
N PHE A 7 -3.32 -5.86 15.38
CA PHE A 7 -2.42 -7.01 15.15
C PHE A 7 -3.02 -8.21 14.39
N LYS A 8 -2.95 -8.17 13.04
CA LYS A 8 -3.05 -9.39 12.22
C LYS A 8 -1.87 -10.31 12.59
N LYS A 9 -2.12 -11.40 13.34
CA LYS A 9 -1.20 -12.55 13.44
C LYS A 9 -0.77 -12.93 12.01
N ALA A 10 0.53 -13.06 11.79
CA ALA A 10 1.04 -13.59 10.53
C ALA A 10 0.41 -14.97 10.31
N LYS A 11 -0.26 -15.16 9.16
CA LYS A 11 -0.82 -16.46 8.81
C LYS A 11 0.33 -17.47 8.70
N PRO A 12 0.17 -18.71 9.20
CA PRO A 12 1.15 -19.77 8.97
C PRO A 12 1.37 -19.93 7.46
N LYS A 13 2.60 -20.21 7.06
CA LYS A 13 2.98 -20.40 5.66
C LYS A 13 2.25 -21.66 5.16
N GLU A 14 1.34 -21.47 4.22
CA GLU A 14 0.57 -22.54 3.59
C GLU A 14 1.48 -23.18 2.53
N ASP A 15 1.79 -24.48 2.66
CA ASP A 15 2.61 -25.19 1.66
C ASP A 15 1.76 -25.67 0.48
N ARG A 16 0.51 -26.06 0.75
CA ARG A 16 -0.47 -26.51 -0.26
C ARG A 16 -1.88 -26.09 0.14
N ARG A 17 -2.68 -25.74 -0.87
CA ARG A 17 -4.07 -25.31 -0.71
C ARG A 17 -5.03 -26.44 -1.07
N ARG A 18 -6.09 -26.60 -0.27
CA ARG A 18 -7.11 -27.64 -0.46
C ARG A 18 -8.51 -27.03 -0.54
N ILE A 19 -9.16 -27.17 -1.68
CA ILE A 19 -10.45 -26.51 -1.95
C ILE A 19 -11.46 -27.56 -2.33
N LYS A 20 -12.64 -27.53 -1.73
CA LYS A 20 -13.76 -28.36 -2.15
C LYS A 20 -14.77 -27.50 -2.90
N ALA A 21 -15.24 -27.98 -4.05
CA ALA A 21 -16.18 -27.25 -4.88
C ALA A 21 -17.53 -27.07 -4.16
N ASN A 22 -18.05 -25.84 -4.14
CA ASN A 22 -19.38 -25.49 -3.61
C ASN A 22 -19.64 -25.87 -2.14
N ASP A 23 -18.58 -26.08 -1.34
CA ASP A 23 -18.66 -26.45 0.08
C ASP A 23 -18.03 -25.35 0.97
N HIS A 24 -18.88 -24.40 1.37
CA HIS A 24 -18.43 -23.24 2.16
C HIS A 24 -17.97 -23.64 3.57
N GLU A 25 -18.62 -24.62 4.20
CA GLU A 25 -18.28 -25.07 5.55
C GLU A 25 -16.92 -25.77 5.60
N TYR A 26 -16.61 -26.58 4.58
CA TYR A 26 -15.31 -27.20 4.44
C TYR A 26 -14.22 -26.16 4.22
N ASN A 27 -14.42 -25.23 3.29
CA ASN A 27 -13.42 -24.23 2.92
C ASN A 27 -13.18 -23.20 4.05
N ALA A 28 -14.19 -22.91 4.88
CA ALA A 28 -14.07 -22.00 6.02
C ALA A 28 -13.03 -22.48 7.06
N LYS A 29 -12.80 -23.80 7.17
CA LYS A 29 -11.83 -24.39 8.12
C LYS A 29 -10.40 -23.90 7.86
N PHE A 30 -10.06 -23.56 6.62
CA PHE A 30 -8.72 -23.13 6.22
C PHE A 30 -8.52 -21.60 6.34
N ASN A 31 -9.55 -20.83 6.71
CA ASN A 31 -9.47 -19.38 6.88
C ASN A 31 -8.84 -18.66 5.66
N TYR A 32 -9.27 -19.01 4.45
CA TYR A 32 -8.83 -18.35 3.21
C TYR A 32 -9.09 -16.85 3.23
N THR A 33 -8.36 -16.09 2.41
CA THR A 33 -8.56 -14.65 2.29
C THR A 33 -9.88 -14.34 1.60
N ASN A 34 -10.61 -13.34 2.12
CA ASN A 34 -11.78 -12.81 1.44
C ASN A 34 -11.36 -12.09 0.13
N ASN A 35 -12.26 -12.02 -0.85
CA ASN A 35 -11.98 -11.42 -2.16
C ASN A 35 -11.92 -9.88 -2.18
N ALA A 36 -12.15 -9.23 -1.03
CA ALA A 36 -12.00 -7.79 -0.87
C ALA A 36 -10.54 -7.36 -1.09
N VAL A 37 -10.34 -6.38 -1.97
CA VAL A 37 -9.04 -5.73 -2.22
C VAL A 37 -8.98 -4.39 -1.49
N SER A 38 -7.82 -4.10 -0.89
CA SER A 38 -7.52 -2.83 -0.25
C SER A 38 -6.10 -2.42 -0.64
N THR A 39 -6.00 -1.32 -1.36
CA THR A 39 -4.76 -0.67 -1.81
C THR A 39 -4.44 0.58 -0.99
N SER A 40 -5.39 1.04 -0.18
CA SER A 40 -5.21 2.13 0.77
C SER A 40 -4.17 1.82 1.85
N LYS A 41 -3.40 2.84 2.23
CA LYS A 41 -2.31 2.73 3.21
C LYS A 41 -2.77 3.01 4.63
N TYR A 42 -3.80 3.83 4.77
CA TYR A 42 -4.26 4.37 6.04
C TYR A 42 -5.73 4.00 6.30
N ASN A 43 -6.02 3.71 7.56
CA ASN A 43 -7.36 3.78 8.13
C ASN A 43 -7.53 5.12 8.88
N ILE A 44 -8.76 5.57 9.11
CA ILE A 44 -9.11 6.85 9.76
C ILE A 44 -8.30 7.08 11.04
N ILE A 45 -8.18 6.06 11.89
CA ILE A 45 -7.46 6.15 13.18
C ILE A 45 -5.93 6.06 12.98
N THR A 46 -5.49 5.22 12.05
CA THR A 46 -4.05 4.99 11.80
C THR A 46 -3.41 6.07 10.95
N PHE A 47 -4.21 6.93 10.31
CA PHE A 47 -3.73 7.96 9.39
C PHE A 47 -2.73 8.87 10.07
N LEU A 48 -3.14 9.57 11.14
CA LEU A 48 -2.29 10.53 11.83
C LEU A 48 -0.97 9.92 12.36
N PRO A 49 -0.97 8.85 13.19
CA PRO A 49 0.26 8.32 13.76
C PRO A 49 1.20 7.73 12.71
N LYS A 50 0.67 7.00 11.72
CA LYS A 50 1.49 6.39 10.68
C LYS A 50 2.02 7.43 9.69
N ASN A 51 1.19 8.39 9.30
CA ASN A 51 1.60 9.47 8.41
C ASN A 51 2.70 10.32 9.06
N LEU A 52 2.52 10.76 10.31
CA LEU A 52 3.55 11.51 11.03
C LEU A 52 4.85 10.71 11.15
N PHE A 53 4.78 9.41 11.47
CA PHE A 53 5.96 8.56 11.53
C PHE A 53 6.69 8.50 10.17
N GLU A 54 5.97 8.28 9.07
CA GLU A 54 6.54 8.31 7.71
C GLU A 54 7.12 9.69 7.34
N GLN A 55 6.53 10.78 7.84
CA GLN A 55 7.07 12.12 7.64
C GLN A 55 8.38 12.34 8.43
N PHE A 56 8.47 11.88 9.68
CA PHE A 56 9.67 12.03 10.52
C PHE A 56 10.80 11.04 10.20
N GLN A 57 10.55 10.00 9.38
CA GLN A 57 11.62 9.19 8.78
C GLN A 57 12.53 10.00 7.84
N ARG A 58 12.10 11.19 7.41
CA ARG A 58 12.96 12.12 6.66
C ARG A 58 13.89 12.86 7.62
N LEU A 59 15.20 12.79 7.37
CA LEU A 59 16.24 13.40 8.22
C LEU A 59 16.00 14.88 8.51
N ALA A 60 15.52 15.65 7.52
CA ALA A 60 15.19 17.06 7.69
C ALA A 60 14.11 17.29 8.76
N ASN A 61 13.02 16.53 8.69
CA ASN A 61 11.91 16.66 9.64
C ASN A 61 12.35 16.23 11.05
N ALA A 62 13.17 15.19 11.16
CA ALA A 62 13.76 14.77 12.43
C ALA A 62 14.70 15.85 13.02
N TYR A 63 15.53 16.48 12.19
CA TYR A 63 16.41 17.58 12.60
C TYR A 63 15.63 18.77 13.17
N PHE A 64 14.61 19.24 12.44
CA PHE A 64 13.77 20.35 12.92
C PHE A 64 12.93 19.99 14.14
N LEU A 65 12.54 18.72 14.30
CA LEU A 65 11.87 18.25 15.51
C LEU A 65 12.80 18.31 16.73
N VAL A 66 14.06 17.88 16.58
CA VAL A 66 15.06 17.96 17.66
C VAL A 66 15.32 19.42 18.02
N LEU A 67 15.51 20.30 17.03
CA LEU A 67 15.65 21.74 17.26
C LEU A 67 14.45 22.33 17.99
N LEU A 68 13.23 21.95 17.60
CA LEU A 68 12.02 22.40 18.25
C LEU A 68 11.98 21.96 19.72
N ILE A 69 12.31 20.70 20.02
CA ILE A 69 12.38 20.19 21.39
C ILE A 69 13.39 20.99 22.22
N LEU A 70 14.56 21.32 21.65
CA LEU A 70 15.57 22.14 22.32
C LEU A 70 15.07 23.58 22.55
N GLN A 71 14.35 24.17 21.60
CA GLN A 71 13.78 25.52 21.72
C GLN A 71 12.65 25.63 22.75
N LEU A 72 11.98 24.52 23.07
CA LEU A 72 10.96 24.49 24.12
C LEU A 72 11.56 24.58 25.54
N ILE A 73 12.88 24.47 25.68
CA ILE A 73 13.60 24.61 26.97
C ILE A 73 13.94 26.10 27.18
N PRO A 74 13.23 26.81 28.09
CA PRO A 74 13.39 28.26 28.24
C PRO A 74 14.76 28.68 28.77
N GLN A 75 15.48 27.79 29.45
CA GLN A 75 16.82 28.06 29.99
C GLN A 75 17.91 28.15 28.91
N ILE A 76 17.64 27.64 27.71
CA ILE A 76 18.62 27.49 26.63
C ILE A 76 18.20 28.29 25.40
N SER A 77 16.89 28.41 25.17
CA SER A 77 16.35 29.07 24.00
C SER A 77 16.32 30.58 24.15
N SER A 78 17.01 31.27 23.22
CA SER A 78 16.94 32.72 23.03
C SER A 78 15.91 33.13 21.96
N LEU A 79 15.34 32.16 21.24
CA LEU A 79 14.41 32.37 20.13
C LEU A 79 12.99 31.94 20.50
N ASN A 80 12.02 32.67 19.96
CA ASN A 80 10.62 32.30 20.11
C ASN A 80 10.31 30.98 19.36
N PRO A 81 9.83 29.92 20.05
CA PRO A 81 9.53 28.62 19.42
C PRO A 81 8.58 28.71 18.23
N ILE A 82 7.72 29.74 18.17
CA ILE A 82 6.79 29.99 17.07
C ILE A 82 7.52 30.03 15.71
N THR A 83 8.73 30.56 15.68
CA THR A 83 9.56 30.67 14.46
C THR A 83 9.91 29.32 13.82
N THR A 84 9.99 28.25 14.60
CA THR A 84 10.25 26.88 14.12
C THR A 84 8.96 26.07 13.99
N ILE A 85 8.03 26.20 14.95
CA ILE A 85 6.75 25.47 14.95
C ILE A 85 5.94 25.80 13.71
N LEU A 86 5.83 27.08 13.34
CA LEU A 86 4.93 27.51 12.28
C LEU A 86 5.36 26.95 10.90
N PRO A 87 6.62 27.10 10.44
CA PRO A 87 7.04 26.52 9.18
C PRO A 87 7.00 24.99 9.16
N LEU A 88 7.43 24.33 10.25
CA LEU A 88 7.41 22.87 10.35
C LEU A 88 5.97 22.33 10.28
N SER A 89 5.05 22.91 11.05
CA SER A 89 3.65 22.52 11.05
C SER A 89 3.01 22.73 9.68
N CYS A 90 3.31 23.84 9.00
CA CYS A 90 2.82 24.11 7.65
C CYS A 90 3.19 22.99 6.68
N VAL A 91 4.46 22.57 6.66
CA VAL A 91 4.92 21.47 5.79
C VAL A 91 4.25 20.15 6.15
N LEU A 92 4.21 19.82 7.44
CA LEU A 92 3.63 18.56 7.91
C LEU A 92 2.14 18.46 7.55
N ILE A 93 1.40 19.57 7.69
CA ILE A 93 -0.02 19.68 7.36
C ILE A 93 -0.23 19.60 5.85
N LEU A 94 0.50 20.38 5.04
CA LEU A 94 0.34 20.36 3.58
C LEU A 94 0.57 18.96 3.02
N LYS A 95 1.61 18.27 3.49
CA LYS A 95 1.91 16.90 3.09
C LYS A 95 0.87 15.91 3.57
N ALA A 96 0.42 16.03 4.83
CA ALA A 96 -0.64 15.17 5.35
C ALA A 96 -1.95 15.34 4.57
N LEU A 97 -2.36 16.57 4.25
CA LEU A 97 -3.56 16.84 3.45
C LEU A 97 -3.47 16.19 2.07
N LYS A 98 -2.31 16.28 1.42
CA LYS A 98 -2.10 15.63 0.13
C LYS A 98 -2.20 14.10 0.24
N ASP A 99 -1.47 13.51 1.19
CA ASP A 99 -1.49 12.06 1.42
C ASP A 99 -2.91 11.56 1.74
N LEU A 100 -3.70 12.37 2.46
CA LEU A 100 -5.10 12.09 2.76
C LEU A 100 -5.97 12.07 1.49
N ILE A 101 -5.85 13.08 0.62
CA ILE A 101 -6.59 13.16 -0.64
C ILE A 101 -6.29 11.94 -1.52
N ASP A 102 -5.01 11.59 -1.65
CA ASP A 102 -4.56 10.43 -2.43
C ASP A 102 -5.09 9.12 -1.85
N ASP A 103 -5.10 8.96 -0.52
CA ASP A 103 -5.62 7.74 0.10
C ASP A 103 -7.15 7.65 0.03
N ILE A 104 -7.89 8.76 0.15
CA ILE A 104 -9.34 8.81 -0.09
C ILE A 104 -9.67 8.36 -1.52
N ALA A 105 -8.91 8.83 -2.51
CA ALA A 105 -9.09 8.39 -3.89
C ALA A 105 -8.84 6.88 -4.06
N ARG A 106 -7.87 6.30 -3.35
CA ARG A 106 -7.65 4.83 -3.33
C ARG A 106 -8.81 4.10 -2.68
N HIS A 107 -9.31 4.55 -1.52
CA HIS A 107 -10.49 3.95 -0.89
C HIS A 107 -11.72 3.98 -1.80
N ARG A 108 -11.94 5.09 -2.52
CA ARG A 108 -13.04 5.18 -3.49
C ARG A 108 -12.88 4.15 -4.62
N ASN A 109 -11.67 4.02 -5.17
CA ASN A 109 -11.40 3.04 -6.23
C ASN A 109 -11.54 1.58 -5.73
N ASP A 110 -11.01 1.29 -4.54
CA ASP A 110 -11.14 -0.03 -3.90
C ASP A 110 -12.63 -0.38 -3.70
N ASN A 111 -13.45 0.58 -3.24
CA ASN A 111 -14.89 0.39 -3.07
C ASN A 111 -15.63 0.17 -4.40
N LEU A 112 -15.20 0.82 -5.48
CA LEU A 112 -15.76 0.59 -6.82
C LEU A 112 -15.44 -0.83 -7.31
N VAL A 113 -14.21 -1.30 -7.13
CA VAL A 113 -13.81 -2.66 -7.53
C VAL A 113 -14.51 -3.71 -6.67
N ASN A 114 -14.58 -3.50 -5.36
CA ASN A 114 -15.20 -4.43 -4.41
C ASN A 114 -16.73 -4.53 -4.58
N SER A 115 -17.37 -3.47 -5.08
CA SER A 115 -18.82 -3.43 -5.29
C SER A 115 -19.28 -3.90 -6.67
N ARG A 116 -18.35 -4.28 -7.58
CA ARG A 116 -18.70 -4.85 -8.88
C ARG A 116 -19.55 -6.11 -8.70
N PRO A 117 -20.65 -6.27 -9.46
CA PRO A 117 -21.49 -7.46 -9.38
C PRO A 117 -20.85 -8.63 -10.11
N THR A 118 -21.14 -9.86 -9.67
CA THR A 118 -20.89 -11.09 -10.41
C THR A 118 -21.99 -12.10 -10.13
N CYS A 119 -22.16 -13.09 -11.01
CA CYS A 119 -23.16 -14.15 -10.82
C CYS A 119 -22.52 -15.37 -10.15
N VAL A 120 -22.88 -15.62 -8.89
CA VAL A 120 -22.40 -16.77 -8.12
C VAL A 120 -23.48 -17.85 -8.07
N LEU A 121 -23.08 -19.11 -8.25
CA LEU A 121 -23.96 -20.26 -8.11
C LEU A 121 -24.17 -20.55 -6.62
N ARG A 122 -25.42 -20.43 -6.16
CA ARG A 122 -25.83 -20.72 -4.78
C ARG A 122 -26.89 -21.81 -4.82
N GLY A 123 -26.52 -23.02 -4.38
CA GLY A 123 -27.38 -24.19 -4.58
C GLY A 123 -27.59 -24.42 -6.08
N LYS A 124 -28.82 -24.25 -6.58
CA LYS A 124 -29.20 -24.48 -7.98
C LYS A 124 -29.51 -23.21 -8.77
N SER A 125 -29.37 -22.03 -8.16
CA SER A 125 -29.69 -20.75 -8.80
C SER A 125 -28.50 -19.81 -8.83
N LEU A 126 -28.45 -18.97 -9.86
CA LEU A 126 -27.46 -17.91 -9.98
C LEU A 126 -27.96 -16.69 -9.21
N LYS A 127 -27.13 -16.19 -8.31
CA LYS A 127 -27.39 -14.98 -7.53
C LYS A 127 -26.34 -13.93 -7.85
N LYS A 128 -26.79 -12.69 -8.03
CA LYS A 128 -25.88 -11.54 -8.17
C LYS A 128 -25.34 -11.16 -6.80
N GLU A 129 -24.03 -11.26 -6.63
CA GLU A 129 -23.30 -10.90 -5.40
C GLU A 129 -22.15 -9.95 -5.74
N LYS A 130 -21.65 -9.22 -4.74
CA LYS A 130 -20.54 -8.28 -4.94
C LYS A 130 -19.21 -9.01 -4.95
N TRP A 131 -18.21 -8.45 -5.63
CA TRP A 131 -16.87 -9.02 -5.66
C TRP A 131 -16.28 -9.28 -4.28
N CYS A 132 -16.52 -8.41 -3.30
CA CYS A 132 -16.03 -8.60 -1.93
C CYS A 132 -16.73 -9.68 -1.10
N GLU A 133 -17.84 -10.25 -1.59
CA GLU A 133 -18.62 -11.30 -0.91
C GLU A 133 -18.23 -12.71 -1.41
N ILE A 134 -17.48 -12.78 -2.51
CA ILE A 134 -17.00 -14.02 -3.11
C ILE A 134 -15.97 -14.70 -2.20
N SER A 135 -16.11 -16.01 -2.03
CA SER A 135 -15.21 -16.85 -1.25
C SER A 135 -14.54 -17.94 -2.11
N VAL A 136 -13.43 -18.48 -1.61
CA VAL A 136 -12.73 -19.60 -2.25
C VAL A 136 -13.65 -20.84 -2.29
N GLY A 137 -13.71 -21.50 -3.44
CA GLY A 137 -14.59 -22.63 -3.72
C GLY A 137 -15.99 -22.28 -4.23
N ASP A 138 -16.29 -20.99 -4.39
CA ASP A 138 -17.52 -20.55 -5.06
C ASP A 138 -17.42 -20.78 -6.57
N ILE A 139 -18.54 -21.18 -7.20
CA ILE A 139 -18.64 -21.29 -8.66
C ILE A 139 -19.27 -19.99 -9.18
N ILE A 140 -18.60 -19.35 -10.13
CA ILE A 140 -19.00 -18.08 -10.73
C ILE A 140 -19.29 -18.29 -12.21
N LYS A 141 -20.39 -17.68 -12.67
CA LYS A 141 -20.69 -17.54 -14.09
C LYS A 141 -20.24 -16.15 -14.56
N LEU A 142 -19.40 -16.13 -15.58
CA LEU A 142 -19.02 -14.91 -16.30
C LEU A 142 -19.77 -14.85 -17.63
N GLN A 143 -20.15 -13.64 -18.05
CA GLN A 143 -20.72 -13.37 -19.36
C GLN A 143 -19.66 -12.75 -20.27
N ASN A 144 -19.94 -12.72 -21.58
CA ASN A 144 -19.05 -12.03 -22.51
C ASN A 144 -18.80 -10.59 -22.06
N ASP A 145 -17.55 -10.14 -22.18
CA ASP A 145 -17.06 -8.82 -21.79
C ASP A 145 -16.98 -8.55 -20.27
N ASP A 146 -17.32 -9.53 -19.41
CA ASP A 146 -17.13 -9.42 -17.97
C ASP A 146 -15.66 -9.53 -17.56
N PHE A 147 -15.31 -8.82 -16.49
CA PHE A 147 -14.03 -8.97 -15.82
C PHE A 147 -14.04 -10.16 -14.86
N VAL A 148 -12.92 -10.88 -14.84
CA VAL A 148 -12.68 -11.99 -13.92
C VAL A 148 -12.43 -11.45 -12.50
N ALA A 149 -13.28 -11.83 -11.55
CA ALA A 149 -13.31 -11.26 -10.19
C ALA A 149 -12.21 -11.78 -9.24
N ALA A 150 -11.70 -12.98 -9.50
CA ALA A 150 -10.76 -13.75 -8.68
C ALA A 150 -10.05 -14.76 -9.58
N ASP A 151 -8.99 -15.44 -9.13
CA ASP A 151 -8.36 -16.45 -10.00
C ASP A 151 -9.25 -17.70 -10.02
N LEU A 152 -9.76 -18.04 -11.20
CA LEU A 152 -10.75 -19.09 -11.41
C LEU A 152 -10.13 -20.29 -12.13
N LEU A 153 -10.49 -21.50 -11.72
CA LEU A 153 -10.33 -22.70 -12.54
C LEU A 153 -11.51 -22.81 -13.50
N LEU A 154 -11.25 -22.87 -14.80
CA LEU A 154 -12.27 -22.99 -15.84
C LEU A 154 -12.91 -24.39 -15.82
N LEU A 155 -14.22 -24.45 -15.57
CA LEU A 155 -14.99 -25.69 -15.52
C LEU A 155 -15.72 -25.96 -16.83
N ALA A 156 -16.38 -24.95 -17.39
CA ALA A 156 -17.08 -25.07 -18.66
C ALA A 156 -17.13 -23.73 -19.40
N SER A 157 -17.32 -23.81 -20.70
CA SER A 157 -17.46 -22.67 -21.60
C SER A 157 -18.59 -22.90 -22.57
N SER A 158 -19.12 -21.82 -23.15
CA SER A 158 -20.10 -21.88 -24.23
C SER A 158 -19.53 -22.35 -25.57
N GLU A 159 -18.22 -22.18 -25.78
CA GLU A 159 -17.58 -22.54 -27.05
C GLU A 159 -17.27 -24.05 -27.12
N PRO A 160 -17.18 -24.62 -28.35
CA PRO A 160 -16.82 -26.02 -28.55
C PRO A 160 -15.48 -26.38 -27.88
N HIS A 161 -15.35 -27.65 -27.46
CA HIS A 161 -14.16 -28.17 -26.77
C HIS A 161 -13.80 -27.44 -25.46
N GLY A 162 -14.73 -26.67 -24.88
CA GLY A 162 -14.53 -25.96 -23.62
C GLY A 162 -13.55 -24.82 -23.73
N LEU A 163 -13.35 -24.26 -24.93
CA LEU A 163 -12.45 -23.14 -25.17
C LEU A 163 -13.01 -21.83 -24.64
N CYS A 164 -12.13 -20.96 -24.19
CA CYS A 164 -12.45 -19.65 -23.64
C CYS A 164 -11.38 -18.66 -24.09
N TYR A 165 -11.79 -17.48 -24.53
CA TYR A 165 -10.87 -16.44 -24.95
C TYR A 165 -10.81 -15.33 -23.91
N ILE A 166 -9.61 -15.01 -23.46
CA ILE A 166 -9.38 -13.94 -22.49
C ILE A 166 -8.45 -12.88 -23.04
N GLU A 167 -8.76 -11.63 -22.73
CA GLU A 167 -7.91 -10.48 -22.96
C GLU A 167 -7.12 -10.20 -21.66
N THR A 168 -5.79 -10.14 -21.75
CA THR A 168 -4.89 -9.93 -20.59
C THR A 168 -4.30 -8.53 -20.52
N ALA A 169 -4.86 -7.57 -21.26
CA ALA A 169 -4.35 -6.20 -21.35
C ALA A 169 -4.13 -5.51 -19.98
N GLU A 170 -4.92 -5.83 -18.95
CA GLU A 170 -4.74 -5.27 -17.59
C GLU A 170 -3.56 -5.90 -16.80
N LEU A 171 -3.12 -7.10 -17.18
CA LEU A 171 -2.07 -7.85 -16.49
C LEU A 171 -0.69 -7.64 -17.11
N ASP A 172 -0.58 -7.83 -18.42
CA ASP A 172 0.69 -7.81 -19.16
C ASP A 172 0.72 -6.80 -20.31
N GLY A 173 -0.39 -6.10 -20.57
CA GLY A 173 -0.49 -5.14 -21.68
C GLY A 173 -0.63 -5.79 -23.05
N GLU A 174 -0.75 -7.12 -23.13
CA GLU A 174 -0.98 -7.82 -24.39
C GLU A 174 -2.45 -7.67 -24.81
N THR A 175 -2.67 -7.22 -26.05
CA THR A 175 -4.01 -7.04 -26.64
C THR A 175 -4.51 -8.29 -27.35
N ASN A 176 -3.64 -9.28 -27.55
CA ASN A 176 -3.99 -10.54 -28.18
C ASN A 176 -4.86 -11.38 -27.24
N LEU A 177 -5.86 -12.03 -27.81
CA LEU A 177 -6.70 -12.97 -27.08
C LEU A 177 -5.90 -14.25 -26.78
N LYS A 178 -5.81 -14.62 -25.50
CA LYS A 178 -5.24 -15.90 -25.08
C LYS A 178 -6.36 -16.94 -24.98
N VAL A 179 -6.07 -18.13 -25.49
CA VAL A 179 -6.99 -19.27 -25.44
C VAL A 179 -6.75 -20.03 -24.13
N ARG A 180 -7.82 -20.34 -23.41
CA ARG A 180 -7.85 -21.20 -22.22
C ARG A 180 -8.81 -22.34 -22.47
N GLN A 181 -8.52 -23.50 -21.91
CA GLN A 181 -9.33 -24.70 -22.13
C GLN A 181 -9.83 -25.27 -20.80
N ALA A 182 -11.11 -25.58 -20.74
CA ALA A 182 -11.70 -26.31 -19.62
C ALA A 182 -11.16 -27.74 -19.53
N LEU A 183 -11.35 -28.38 -18.38
CA LEU A 183 -11.03 -29.81 -18.24
C LEU A 183 -11.83 -30.63 -19.25
N SER A 184 -11.22 -31.63 -19.87
CA SER A 184 -11.85 -32.51 -20.86
C SER A 184 -13.10 -33.21 -20.32
N GLU A 185 -13.03 -33.63 -19.07
CA GLU A 185 -14.05 -34.39 -18.34
C GLU A 185 -15.29 -33.53 -18.09
N THR A 186 -15.10 -32.29 -17.62
CA THR A 186 -16.22 -31.35 -17.45
C THR A 186 -16.70 -30.83 -18.81
N SER A 187 -15.78 -30.51 -19.72
CA SER A 187 -16.11 -29.97 -21.03
C SER A 187 -17.04 -30.90 -21.80
N THR A 188 -16.77 -32.20 -21.87
CA THR A 188 -17.62 -33.14 -22.62
C THR A 188 -19.02 -33.26 -22.02
N GLN A 189 -19.13 -33.28 -20.69
CA GLN A 189 -20.43 -33.29 -20.01
C GLN A 189 -21.22 -32.01 -20.26
N PHE A 190 -20.57 -30.85 -20.18
CA PHE A 190 -21.22 -29.55 -20.30
C PHE A 190 -21.36 -29.06 -21.75
N GLU A 191 -20.62 -29.59 -22.72
CA GLU A 191 -20.72 -29.22 -24.14
C GLU A 191 -22.09 -29.64 -24.70
N ASN A 192 -22.56 -30.84 -24.35
CA ASN A 192 -23.89 -31.31 -24.73
C ASN A 192 -25.01 -30.44 -24.14
N LEU A 193 -24.80 -29.94 -22.91
CA LEU A 193 -25.71 -29.02 -22.23
C LEU A 193 -25.59 -27.58 -22.75
N ALA A 194 -24.41 -27.17 -23.21
CA ALA A 194 -24.18 -25.86 -23.81
C ALA A 194 -24.93 -25.72 -25.13
N ARG A 195 -25.03 -26.81 -25.92
CA ARG A 195 -25.81 -26.85 -27.17
C ARG A 195 -27.31 -26.63 -26.95
N SER A 196 -27.88 -27.12 -25.84
CA SER A 196 -29.31 -26.92 -25.54
C SER A 196 -29.62 -25.52 -25.00
N ASN A 197 -28.60 -24.73 -24.62
CA ASN A 197 -28.68 -23.36 -24.11
C ASN A 197 -29.65 -23.17 -22.93
N ASP A 198 -30.01 -24.26 -22.24
CA ASP A 198 -30.86 -24.22 -21.06
C ASP A 198 -30.03 -24.00 -19.80
N LEU A 199 -29.98 -22.74 -19.38
CA LEU A 199 -29.18 -22.30 -18.25
C LEU A 199 -29.58 -22.98 -16.92
N ASN A 200 -30.85 -23.33 -16.75
CA ASN A 200 -31.33 -23.94 -15.51
C ASN A 200 -30.80 -25.36 -15.36
N THR A 201 -30.76 -26.13 -16.46
CA THR A 201 -30.19 -27.47 -16.47
C THR A 201 -28.68 -27.41 -16.25
N ILE A 202 -27.98 -26.46 -16.87
CA ILE A 202 -26.53 -26.25 -16.64
C ILE A 202 -26.26 -25.92 -15.17
N ASN A 203 -27.03 -25.02 -14.56
CA ASN A 203 -26.87 -24.66 -13.15
C ASN A 203 -27.07 -25.86 -12.22
N HIS A 204 -28.04 -26.72 -12.52
CA HIS A 204 -28.33 -27.91 -11.72
C HIS A 204 -27.20 -28.94 -11.79
N GLU A 205 -26.67 -29.18 -12.99
CA GLU A 205 -25.54 -30.09 -13.19
C GLU A 205 -24.25 -29.53 -12.58
N MET A 206 -24.00 -28.22 -12.71
CA MET A 206 -22.87 -27.55 -12.05
C MET A 206 -22.94 -27.65 -10.52
N ALA A 207 -24.14 -27.57 -9.96
CA ALA A 207 -24.35 -27.68 -8.51
C ALA A 207 -24.09 -29.09 -7.96
N LYS A 208 -24.15 -30.13 -8.80
CA LYS A 208 -23.87 -31.53 -8.43
C LYS A 208 -22.39 -31.88 -8.45
N LEU A 209 -21.54 -31.04 -9.05
CA LEU A 209 -20.12 -31.29 -9.12
C LEU A 209 -19.51 -31.34 -7.71
N ASP A 210 -18.98 -32.50 -7.35
CA ASP A 210 -18.34 -32.76 -6.06
C ASP A 210 -16.91 -33.26 -6.32
N PHE A 211 -15.95 -32.34 -6.22
CA PHE A 211 -14.53 -32.60 -6.39
C PHE A 211 -13.69 -31.74 -5.45
N THR A 212 -12.46 -32.19 -5.18
CA THR A 212 -11.49 -31.49 -4.35
C THR A 212 -10.27 -31.12 -5.17
N ILE A 213 -9.80 -29.89 -5.06
CA ILE A 213 -8.55 -29.41 -5.66
C ILE A 213 -7.48 -29.37 -4.58
N GLU A 214 -6.31 -29.92 -4.90
CA GLU A 214 -5.07 -29.68 -4.16
C GLU A 214 -4.12 -28.92 -5.07
N CYS A 215 -3.76 -27.69 -4.72
CA CYS A 215 -2.86 -26.85 -5.52
C CYS A 215 -1.73 -26.26 -4.68
N GLU A 216 -0.75 -25.69 -5.38
CA GLU A 216 0.33 -24.94 -4.76
C GLU A 216 -0.16 -23.71 -3.97
N ALA A 217 0.72 -23.18 -3.12
CA ALA A 217 0.46 -21.95 -2.40
C ALA A 217 0.38 -20.74 -3.36
N PRO A 218 -0.35 -19.67 -2.99
CA PRO A 218 -0.42 -18.45 -3.80
C PRO A 218 0.96 -17.86 -4.15
N ASN A 219 1.32 -17.89 -5.44
CA ASN A 219 2.60 -17.40 -5.96
C ASN A 219 2.40 -16.13 -6.82
N GLU A 220 3.52 -15.47 -7.19
CA GLU A 220 3.53 -14.28 -8.05
C GLU A 220 3.73 -14.63 -9.54
N LEU A 221 3.92 -15.89 -9.89
CA LEU A 221 4.23 -16.31 -11.25
C LEU A 221 2.94 -16.43 -12.09
N LEU A 222 2.68 -15.45 -12.96
CA LEU A 222 1.49 -15.42 -13.83
C LEU A 222 1.37 -16.68 -14.73
N ASN A 223 2.51 -17.26 -15.11
CA ASN A 223 2.56 -18.35 -16.09
C ASN A 223 2.61 -19.76 -15.46
N GLN A 224 2.79 -19.87 -14.13
CA GLN A 224 2.92 -21.17 -13.45
C GLN A 224 1.72 -21.41 -12.55
N PHE A 225 1.01 -22.50 -12.77
CA PHE A 225 0.00 -23.00 -11.85
C PHE A 225 0.04 -24.51 -11.86
N GLU A 226 0.24 -25.11 -10.69
CA GLU A 226 0.27 -26.56 -10.52
C GLU A 226 -0.77 -27.00 -9.49
N GLY A 227 -1.60 -27.97 -9.88
CA GLY A 227 -2.56 -28.57 -8.98
C GLY A 227 -3.07 -29.92 -9.48
N VAL A 228 -3.83 -30.59 -8.63
CA VAL A 228 -4.50 -31.85 -8.94
C VAL A 228 -5.96 -31.72 -8.51
N LEU A 229 -6.85 -32.00 -9.44
CA LEU A 229 -8.28 -32.17 -9.16
C LEU A 229 -8.55 -33.65 -8.87
N LYS A 230 -9.18 -33.94 -7.74
CA LYS A 230 -9.61 -35.27 -7.33
C LYS A 230 -11.13 -35.34 -7.37
N TRP A 231 -11.65 -36.16 -8.27
CA TRP A 231 -13.06 -36.49 -8.36
C TRP A 231 -13.48 -37.44 -7.23
N LYS A 232 -14.78 -37.48 -6.92
CA LYS A 232 -15.33 -38.38 -5.90
C LYS A 232 -15.17 -39.87 -6.23
N ASN A 233 -15.10 -40.21 -7.51
CA ASN A 233 -14.84 -41.56 -8.00
C ASN A 233 -13.36 -42.00 -7.81
N GLY A 234 -12.49 -41.12 -7.33
CA GLY A 234 -11.07 -41.38 -7.11
C GLY A 234 -10.17 -41.01 -8.29
N GLU A 235 -10.73 -40.57 -9.42
CA GLU A 235 -9.96 -40.12 -10.57
C GLU A 235 -9.24 -38.79 -10.28
N THR A 236 -8.00 -38.68 -10.74
CA THR A 236 -7.16 -37.50 -10.52
C THR A 236 -6.71 -36.89 -11.83
N VAL A 237 -6.91 -35.58 -11.99
CA VAL A 237 -6.57 -34.83 -13.19
C VAL A 237 -5.58 -33.71 -12.85
N SER A 238 -4.52 -33.56 -13.64
CA SER A 238 -3.55 -32.48 -13.47
C SER A 238 -4.11 -31.14 -13.95
N LEU A 239 -3.88 -30.12 -13.13
CA LEU A 239 -4.24 -28.74 -13.42
C LEU A 239 -2.99 -27.96 -13.77
N ASP A 240 -3.06 -27.28 -14.91
CA ASP A 240 -2.00 -26.42 -15.43
C ASP A 240 -2.53 -24.99 -15.57
N ASN A 241 -1.65 -24.03 -15.85
CA ASN A 241 -2.01 -22.62 -16.00
C ASN A 241 -3.01 -22.37 -17.16
N ASP A 242 -3.03 -23.24 -18.18
CA ASP A 242 -3.98 -23.16 -19.31
C ASP A 242 -5.45 -23.35 -18.93
N LYS A 243 -5.69 -23.88 -17.73
CA LYS A 243 -7.03 -24.09 -17.16
C LYS A 243 -7.45 -22.94 -16.23
N MET A 244 -6.59 -21.93 -16.02
CA MET A 244 -6.83 -20.82 -15.09
C MET A 244 -7.23 -19.53 -15.82
N LEU A 245 -8.20 -18.82 -15.25
CA LEU A 245 -8.56 -17.44 -15.60
C LEU A 245 -8.10 -16.52 -14.46
N LEU A 246 -7.20 -15.60 -14.74
CA LEU A 246 -6.63 -14.72 -13.71
C LEU A 246 -7.53 -13.49 -13.46
N ARG A 247 -7.49 -12.98 -12.23
CA ARG A 247 -8.15 -11.71 -11.88
C ARG A 247 -7.64 -10.57 -12.77
N GLY A 248 -8.56 -9.75 -13.29
CA GLY A 248 -8.25 -8.64 -14.19
C GLY A 248 -8.28 -9.00 -15.67
N CYS A 249 -8.29 -10.30 -16.02
CA CYS A 249 -8.61 -10.72 -17.38
C CYS A 249 -10.05 -10.33 -17.74
N ARG A 250 -10.28 -10.02 -19.01
CA ARG A 250 -11.63 -9.79 -19.56
C ARG A 250 -12.02 -10.95 -20.46
N LEU A 251 -13.22 -11.50 -20.25
CA LEU A 251 -13.75 -12.55 -21.12
C LEU A 251 -14.14 -11.94 -22.47
N ARG A 252 -13.69 -12.53 -23.58
CA ARG A 252 -14.03 -12.08 -24.94
C ARG A 252 -14.45 -13.26 -25.80
N ASN A 253 -15.21 -13.00 -26.86
CA ASN A 253 -15.62 -13.98 -27.86
C ASN A 253 -16.17 -15.30 -27.27
N THR A 254 -16.77 -15.23 -26.08
CA THR A 254 -17.25 -16.39 -25.32
C THR A 254 -18.51 -15.96 -24.60
N ARG A 255 -19.67 -16.53 -24.96
CA ARG A 255 -20.98 -16.07 -24.44
C ARG A 255 -21.06 -16.18 -22.93
N TRP A 256 -20.59 -17.28 -22.38
CA TRP A 256 -20.51 -17.52 -20.95
C TRP A 256 -19.43 -18.55 -20.61
N CYS A 257 -18.87 -18.45 -19.41
CA CYS A 257 -18.07 -19.51 -18.83
C CYS A 257 -18.36 -19.68 -17.34
N TYR A 258 -18.14 -20.89 -16.82
CA TYR A 258 -18.19 -21.20 -15.40
C TYR A 258 -16.79 -21.45 -14.88
N GLY A 259 -16.47 -20.82 -13.76
CA GLY A 259 -15.19 -21.00 -13.09
C GLY A 259 -15.33 -21.18 -11.59
N LEU A 260 -14.50 -22.02 -11.00
CA LEU A 260 -14.38 -22.20 -9.56
C LEU A 260 -13.30 -21.26 -9.00
N VAL A 261 -13.61 -20.50 -7.96
CA VAL A 261 -12.64 -19.60 -7.30
C VAL A 261 -11.56 -20.39 -6.58
N VAL A 262 -10.31 -20.26 -7.02
CA VAL A 262 -9.14 -20.90 -6.41
C VAL A 262 -8.39 -19.92 -5.49
N PHE A 263 -8.09 -18.72 -5.98
CA PHE A 263 -7.45 -17.66 -5.21
C PHE A 263 -8.34 -16.42 -5.16
N ALA A 264 -8.49 -15.83 -3.98
CA ALA A 264 -9.36 -14.68 -3.74
C ALA A 264 -8.60 -13.53 -3.06
N GLY A 265 -8.91 -12.29 -3.47
CA GLY A 265 -8.41 -11.08 -2.84
C GLY A 265 -6.90 -10.96 -2.91
N SER A 266 -6.25 -10.82 -1.75
CA SER A 266 -4.78 -10.69 -1.65
C SER A 266 -3.99 -11.91 -2.11
N ASP A 267 -4.66 -13.06 -2.26
CA ASP A 267 -4.02 -14.30 -2.72
C ASP A 267 -4.03 -14.45 -4.24
N THR A 268 -4.74 -13.58 -4.97
CA THR A 268 -4.71 -13.61 -6.44
C THR A 268 -3.33 -13.25 -6.97
N LYS A 269 -2.94 -13.85 -8.09
CA LYS A 269 -1.62 -13.60 -8.70
C LYS A 269 -1.39 -12.13 -9.06
N LEU A 270 -2.44 -11.45 -9.51
CA LEU A 270 -2.41 -10.01 -9.77
C LEU A 270 -2.04 -9.22 -8.50
N MET A 271 -2.63 -9.56 -7.35
CA MET A 271 -2.36 -8.87 -6.08
C MET A 271 -1.01 -9.24 -5.48
N LYS A 272 -0.50 -10.45 -5.74
CA LYS A 272 0.87 -10.83 -5.39
C LYS A 272 1.91 -10.03 -6.19
N ASN A 273 1.67 -9.84 -7.49
CA ASN A 273 2.50 -9.01 -8.36
C ASN A 273 2.36 -7.50 -8.11
N GLY A 274 1.27 -7.06 -7.50
CA GLY A 274 0.99 -5.64 -7.22
C GLY A 274 2.04 -4.95 -6.32
N GLY A 275 2.93 -5.72 -5.68
CA GLY A 275 4.04 -5.22 -4.89
C GLY A 275 3.60 -4.49 -3.61
N LYS A 276 4.52 -4.37 -2.65
CA LYS A 276 4.31 -3.47 -1.52
C LYS A 276 4.65 -2.05 -1.95
N THR A 277 3.81 -1.08 -1.61
CA THR A 277 4.10 0.34 -1.85
C THR A 277 5.34 0.75 -1.07
N LYS A 278 6.50 0.83 -1.76
CA LYS A 278 7.75 1.29 -1.15
C LYS A 278 7.74 2.81 -1.02
N PHE A 279 8.40 3.31 0.02
CA PHE A 279 8.68 4.73 0.14
C PHE A 279 9.63 5.17 -0.98
N LYS A 280 9.17 6.10 -1.83
CA LYS A 280 9.97 6.65 -2.93
C LYS A 280 10.62 7.94 -2.47
N GLN A 281 11.91 8.09 -2.77
CA GLN A 281 12.68 9.31 -2.55
C GLN A 281 13.21 9.80 -3.89
N THR A 282 13.15 11.10 -4.13
CA THR A 282 13.73 11.73 -5.31
C THR A 282 15.25 11.86 -5.16
N HIS A 283 15.96 12.06 -6.27
CA HIS A 283 17.39 12.38 -6.22
C HIS A 283 17.65 13.69 -5.46
N ILE A 284 16.76 14.67 -5.59
CA ILE A 284 16.81 15.92 -4.83
C ILE A 284 16.70 15.66 -3.33
N ASP A 285 15.84 14.73 -2.88
CA ASP A 285 15.74 14.39 -1.46
C ASP A 285 17.05 13.81 -0.91
N LYS A 286 17.74 12.97 -1.71
CA LYS A 286 19.05 12.42 -1.33
C LYS A 286 20.11 13.52 -1.24
N LEU A 287 20.12 14.43 -2.21
CA LEU A 287 21.03 15.59 -2.19
C LEU A 287 20.78 16.48 -0.97
N LEU A 288 19.52 16.82 -0.69
CA LEU A 288 19.14 17.61 0.48
C LEU A 288 19.57 16.93 1.78
N ASN A 289 19.37 15.62 1.91
CA ASN A 289 19.83 14.86 3.08
C ASN A 289 21.35 14.94 3.26
N TYR A 290 22.12 14.84 2.17
CA TYR A 290 23.59 14.99 2.23
C TYR A 290 24.00 16.40 2.67
N LEU A 291 23.38 17.44 2.10
CA LEU A 291 23.64 18.83 2.49
C LEU A 291 23.30 19.08 3.96
N ILE A 292 22.16 18.57 4.45
CA ILE A 292 21.77 18.70 5.86
C ILE A 292 22.80 18.04 6.78
N MET A 293 23.27 16.84 6.46
CA MET A 293 24.33 16.20 7.25
C MET A 293 25.61 17.04 7.28
N GLY A 294 26.01 17.61 6.15
CA GLY A 294 27.17 18.50 6.06
C GLY A 294 27.01 19.77 6.91
N ILE A 295 25.84 20.41 6.85
CA ILE A 295 25.55 21.60 7.65
C ILE A 295 25.49 21.28 9.14
N VAL A 296 24.87 20.16 9.54
CA VAL A 296 24.82 19.73 10.94
C VAL A 296 26.24 19.49 11.48
N LEU A 297 27.11 18.85 10.71
CA LEU A 297 28.51 18.66 11.11
C LEU A 297 29.23 20.00 11.27
N PHE A 298 29.07 20.91 10.30
CA PHE A 298 29.64 22.25 10.37
C PHE A 298 29.12 23.03 11.60
N LEU A 299 27.81 22.99 11.86
CA LEU A 299 27.17 23.63 13.00
C LEU A 299 27.74 23.10 14.33
N LEU A 300 27.87 21.78 14.47
CA LEU A 300 28.43 21.17 15.68
C LEU A 300 29.88 21.60 15.91
N THR A 301 30.69 21.72 14.86
CA THR A 301 32.08 22.21 14.99
C THR A 301 32.14 23.67 15.42
N MET A 302 31.31 24.54 14.83
CA MET A 302 31.24 25.95 15.23
C MET A 302 30.74 26.11 16.67
N CYS A 303 29.70 25.40 17.05
CA CYS A 303 29.18 25.42 18.42
C CYS A 303 30.21 24.93 19.43
N ALA A 304 31.01 23.90 19.09
CA ALA A 304 32.09 23.42 19.94
C ALA A 304 33.18 24.49 20.15
N ILE A 305 33.59 25.19 19.10
CA ILE A 305 34.57 26.29 19.20
C ILE A 305 34.03 27.42 20.08
N CYS A 306 32.79 27.86 19.86
CA CYS A 306 32.15 28.90 20.67
C CYS A 306 31.99 28.49 22.14
N THR A 307 31.71 27.21 22.39
CA THR A 307 31.59 26.64 23.74
C THR A 307 32.92 26.66 24.48
N ILE A 308 34.01 26.24 23.82
CA ILE A 308 35.35 26.27 24.41
C ILE A 308 35.76 27.72 24.71
N ALA A 309 35.51 28.64 23.78
CA ALA A 309 35.78 30.06 23.99
C ALA A 309 34.99 30.65 25.16
N CYS A 310 33.70 30.31 25.28
CA CYS A 310 32.84 30.71 26.39
C CYS A 310 33.35 30.15 27.73
N GLY A 311 33.72 28.86 27.79
CA GLY A 311 34.24 28.26 29.01
C GLY A 311 35.55 28.86 29.48
N ILE A 312 36.47 29.14 28.55
CA ILE A 312 37.70 29.87 28.86
C ILE A 312 37.36 31.26 29.42
N TRP A 313 36.48 32.01 28.75
CA TRP A 313 36.08 33.35 29.21
C TRP A 313 35.43 33.34 30.60
N GLU A 314 34.47 32.44 30.84
CA GLU A 314 33.78 32.32 32.13
C GLU A 314 34.72 31.93 33.27
N SER A 315 35.71 31.07 32.99
CA SER A 315 36.70 30.64 33.98
C SER A 315 37.70 31.74 34.37
N TYR A 316 38.12 32.56 33.41
CA TYR A 316 39.13 33.60 33.63
C TYR A 316 38.58 34.98 33.98
N ARG A 317 37.38 35.33 33.50
CA ARG A 317 36.81 36.69 33.63
C ARG A 317 35.37 36.69 34.13
N GLY A 318 34.55 35.74 33.67
CA GLY A 318 33.12 35.70 34.02
C GLY A 318 32.87 35.51 35.52
N TYR A 319 33.66 34.67 36.20
CA TYR A 319 33.58 34.49 37.65
C TYR A 319 33.78 35.80 38.43
N ASP A 320 34.75 36.63 38.04
CA ASP A 320 35.04 37.90 38.71
C ASP A 320 34.02 38.99 38.34
N PHE A 321 33.32 38.84 37.22
CA PHE A 321 32.34 39.81 36.70
C PHE A 321 30.93 39.62 37.26
N GLN A 322 30.72 38.67 38.19
CA GLN A 322 29.42 38.39 38.81
C GLN A 322 28.80 39.57 39.56
N VAL A 323 29.60 40.60 39.91
CA VAL A 323 29.11 41.86 40.51
C VAL A 323 28.19 42.63 39.54
N TYR A 324 28.47 42.56 38.23
CA TYR A 324 27.72 43.27 37.20
C TYR A 324 26.78 42.34 36.42
N LEU A 325 27.16 41.08 36.23
CA LEU A 325 26.36 40.06 35.55
C LEU A 325 26.34 38.76 36.37
N PRO A 326 25.45 38.63 37.37
CA PRO A 326 25.38 37.45 38.20
C PRO A 326 24.92 36.23 37.39
N TRP A 327 25.50 35.07 37.71
CA TRP A 327 25.05 33.79 37.16
C TRP A 327 23.64 33.42 37.67
N ASP A 328 22.90 32.67 36.86
CA ASP A 328 21.58 32.20 37.23
C ASP A 328 21.61 31.27 38.46
N SER A 329 20.50 31.26 39.21
CA SER A 329 20.38 30.55 40.50
C SER A 329 20.55 29.02 40.42
N PHE A 330 20.41 28.43 39.23
CA PHE A 330 20.61 26.99 38.99
C PHE A 330 22.07 26.63 38.68
N VAL A 331 22.96 27.62 38.50
CA VAL A 331 24.39 27.40 38.25
C VAL A 331 25.13 27.33 39.58
N SER A 332 26.01 26.34 39.75
CA SER A 332 26.81 26.21 40.96
C SER A 332 27.74 27.43 41.13
N LYS A 333 27.87 27.93 42.37
CA LYS A 333 28.79 29.03 42.70
C LYS A 333 30.27 28.65 42.60
N ASP A 334 30.58 27.36 42.50
CA ASP A 334 31.94 26.88 42.29
C ASP A 334 32.47 27.29 40.91
N ARG A 335 33.63 27.96 40.87
CA ARG A 335 34.22 28.51 39.63
C ARG A 335 34.28 27.51 38.48
N ASN A 336 34.80 26.31 38.72
CA ASN A 336 35.03 25.32 37.67
C ASN A 336 33.72 24.65 37.22
N ILE A 337 32.85 24.32 38.18
CA ILE A 337 31.59 23.60 37.92
C ILE A 337 30.58 24.56 37.27
N GLY A 338 30.52 25.82 37.72
CA GLY A 338 29.63 26.84 37.17
C GLY A 338 30.02 27.24 35.75
N SER A 339 31.31 27.51 35.50
CA SER A 339 31.82 27.79 34.14
C SER A 339 31.55 26.64 33.18
N THR A 340 31.73 25.38 33.61
CA THR A 340 31.44 24.20 32.77
C THR A 340 29.94 24.08 32.47
N THR A 341 29.08 24.32 33.48
CA THR A 341 27.63 24.25 33.32
C THR A 341 27.13 25.30 32.33
N ILE A 342 27.61 26.55 32.44
CA ILE A 342 27.28 27.63 31.52
C ILE A 342 27.76 27.28 30.11
N SER A 343 28.99 26.81 29.96
CA SER A 343 29.53 26.42 28.65
C SER A 343 28.67 25.37 27.96
N LEU A 344 28.22 24.36 28.69
CA LEU A 344 27.36 23.30 28.14
C LEU A 344 25.97 23.83 27.74
N LEU A 345 25.38 24.74 28.52
CA LEU A 345 24.10 25.38 28.16
C LEU A 345 24.25 26.30 26.96
N VAL A 346 25.36 27.04 26.90
CA VAL A 346 25.71 27.92 25.78
C VAL A 346 25.96 27.13 24.50
N PHE A 347 26.51 25.91 24.56
CA PHE A 347 26.59 25.00 23.41
C PHE A 347 25.21 24.77 22.78
N LEU A 348 24.23 24.41 23.61
CA LEU A 348 22.87 24.14 23.15
C LEU A 348 22.17 25.43 22.68
N SER A 349 22.46 26.58 23.30
CA SER A 349 21.94 27.88 22.88
C SER A 349 22.50 28.32 21.52
N TYR A 350 23.80 28.17 21.28
CA TYR A 350 24.41 28.46 19.98
C TYR A 350 23.91 27.52 18.88
N LEU A 351 23.64 26.25 19.19
CA LEU A 351 23.02 25.32 18.26
C LEU A 351 21.65 25.85 17.81
N ILE A 352 20.86 26.41 18.72
CA ILE A 352 19.57 27.04 18.42
C ILE A 352 19.75 28.31 17.57
N ILE A 353 20.64 29.22 17.94
CA ILE A 353 20.81 30.52 17.26
C ILE A 353 21.36 30.32 15.83
N LEU A 354 22.34 29.44 15.69
CA LEU A 354 23.01 29.17 14.41
C LEU A 354 22.24 28.17 13.53
N ASN A 355 21.08 27.68 13.97
CA ASN A 355 20.25 26.77 13.17
C ASN A 355 19.73 27.40 11.86
N THR A 356 19.78 28.73 11.76
CA THR A 356 19.39 29.54 10.60
C THR A 356 20.21 29.22 9.35
N VAL A 357 21.36 28.54 9.51
CA VAL A 357 22.18 28.01 8.40
C VAL A 357 21.44 26.89 7.62
N VAL A 358 20.50 26.18 8.26
CA VAL A 358 19.59 25.25 7.54
C VAL A 358 18.25 25.98 7.30
N PRO A 359 18.04 26.59 6.12
CA PRO A 359 16.80 27.30 5.84
C PRO A 359 15.62 26.33 5.76
N ILE A 360 14.76 26.34 6.78
CA ILE A 360 13.48 25.59 6.78
C ILE A 360 12.66 25.94 5.53
N SER A 361 12.71 27.21 5.12
CA SER A 361 12.04 27.72 3.93
C SER A 361 12.42 26.99 2.65
N LEU A 362 13.70 26.63 2.45
CA LEU A 362 14.12 25.86 1.27
C LEU A 362 13.38 24.52 1.18
N TYR A 363 13.27 23.83 2.31
CA TYR A 363 12.58 22.55 2.39
C TYR A 363 11.08 22.71 2.13
N VAL A 364 10.45 23.70 2.77
CA VAL A 364 9.03 24.04 2.57
C VAL A 364 8.75 24.34 1.09
N SER A 365 9.59 25.17 0.46
CA SER A 365 9.45 25.57 -0.93
C SER A 365 9.53 24.38 -1.88
N VAL A 366 10.45 23.44 -1.66
CA VAL A 366 10.57 22.24 -2.53
C VAL A 366 9.31 21.38 -2.45
N GLU A 367 8.77 21.13 -1.25
CA GLU A 367 7.53 20.35 -1.09
C GLU A 367 6.32 21.06 -1.71
N PHE A 368 6.23 22.38 -1.55
CA PHE A 368 5.19 23.20 -2.16
C PHE A 368 5.27 23.19 -3.70
N ILE A 369 6.47 23.38 -4.25
CA ILE A 369 6.73 23.33 -5.69
C ILE A 369 6.32 21.97 -6.27
N ARG A 370 6.71 20.85 -5.63
CA ARG A 370 6.31 19.51 -6.08
C ARG A 370 4.80 19.30 -6.05
N SER A 371 4.14 19.85 -5.03
CA SER A 371 2.68 19.78 -4.92
C SER A 371 2.00 20.51 -6.07
N ILE A 372 2.47 21.71 -6.42
CA ILE A 372 1.96 22.48 -7.57
C ILE A 372 2.28 21.79 -8.89
N GLN A 373 3.52 21.33 -9.09
CA GLN A 373 3.93 20.63 -10.32
C GLN A 373 3.08 19.38 -10.57
N SER A 374 2.73 18.65 -9.51
CA SER A 374 1.80 17.53 -9.61
C SER A 374 0.39 17.92 -10.04
N LEU A 375 -0.09 19.10 -9.66
CA LEU A 375 -1.37 19.62 -10.15
C LEU A 375 -1.27 20.03 -11.62
N TRP A 376 -0.17 20.69 -12.02
CA TRP A 376 0.07 21.05 -13.42
C TRP A 376 0.12 19.84 -14.34
N ILE A 377 0.77 18.75 -13.93
CA ILE A 377 0.75 17.47 -14.67
C ILE A 377 -0.67 16.95 -14.84
N ASN A 378 -1.52 17.07 -13.80
CA ASN A 378 -2.89 16.58 -13.86
C ASN A 378 -3.81 17.46 -14.74
N TRP A 379 -3.45 18.73 -14.94
CA TRP A 379 -4.23 19.70 -15.71
C TRP A 379 -3.75 19.86 -17.15
N ASP A 380 -2.70 19.16 -17.55
CA ASP A 380 -2.16 19.28 -18.91
C ASP A 380 -3.05 18.58 -19.93
N MET A 381 -3.77 19.38 -20.73
CA MET A 381 -4.62 18.91 -21.82
C MET A 381 -3.84 18.16 -22.91
N LYS A 382 -2.53 18.39 -23.06
CA LYS A 382 -1.71 17.64 -24.03
C LYS A 382 -1.46 16.20 -23.59
N MET A 383 -1.64 15.89 -22.31
CA MET A 383 -1.53 14.54 -21.76
C MET A 383 -2.91 13.92 -21.47
N TYR A 384 -3.96 14.44 -22.10
CA TYR A 384 -5.31 13.88 -22.02
C TYR A 384 -5.56 12.95 -23.22
N ASP A 385 -6.05 11.74 -22.95
CA ASP A 385 -6.47 10.80 -23.99
C ASP A 385 -7.97 10.95 -24.26
N GLU A 386 -8.31 11.53 -25.41
CA GLU A 386 -9.69 11.73 -25.87
C GLU A 386 -10.45 10.41 -26.09
N LYS A 387 -9.76 9.33 -26.49
CA LYS A 387 -10.42 8.05 -26.78
C LYS A 387 -10.85 7.34 -25.52
N ALA A 388 -10.02 7.43 -24.47
CA ALA A 388 -10.27 6.77 -23.19
C ALA A 388 -10.94 7.69 -22.15
N ASP A 389 -11.16 8.98 -22.47
CA ASP A 389 -11.59 10.03 -21.54
C ASP A 389 -10.75 10.03 -20.25
N LEU A 390 -9.42 9.97 -20.41
CA LEU A 390 -8.49 9.76 -19.30
C LEU A 390 -7.44 10.88 -19.22
N PRO A 391 -7.46 11.72 -18.17
CA PRO A 391 -6.40 12.69 -17.94
C PRO A 391 -5.16 12.04 -17.31
N ALA A 392 -4.01 12.66 -17.53
CA ALA A 392 -2.80 12.33 -16.78
C ALA A 392 -3.03 12.48 -15.27
N LYS A 393 -2.47 11.55 -14.50
CA LYS A 393 -2.59 11.56 -13.04
C LYS A 393 -1.27 11.24 -12.37
N ALA A 394 -0.65 12.26 -11.79
CA ALA A 394 0.47 12.12 -10.87
C ALA A 394 0.01 11.41 -9.60
N ARG A 395 0.50 10.18 -9.38
CA ARG A 395 0.16 9.33 -8.21
C ARG A 395 1.16 9.43 -7.06
N THR A 396 2.26 10.17 -7.23
CA THR A 396 3.33 10.33 -6.23
C THR A 396 4.01 11.68 -6.43
N THR A 397 4.33 12.38 -5.35
CA THR A 397 5.10 13.64 -5.33
C THR A 397 6.26 13.64 -4.38
#